data_AF-A0A7C1CEJ0-F1
#
_entry.id   AF-A0A7C1CEJ0-F1
#
_cell.length_a   1.000
_cell.length_b   1.000
_cell.length_c   1.000
_cell.angle_alpha   90.00
_cell.angle_beta   90.00
_cell.angle_gamma   90.00
#
_symmetry.space_group_name_H-M   'P 1'
#
loop_
_entity.id
_entity.type
_entity.pdbx_description
1 polymer ?
#
loop_
_entity_poly.entity_id
_entity_poly.type
_entity_poly.pdbx_seq_one_letter_code
_entity_poly.pdbx_strand_id
1 'polypeptide(L)'
;MPKSGETRVPWKVPPRVKVLEALGAVGDGRIIFTGEREAQVTGSDGSRVYRVVWDGGLGISSNDNGSVYKGYLGYPSIAFLMLKGVLPFDQRLADGLKGIPWREINEKFKNYRDTEMYVKQVLEERGFNWGYVNAFVEKVLSEIKRLRPYKLE
;
A
#
# COMPACT_ATOMS: atom_id res chain seq x y z
N MET A 1 4.29 23.68 -15.56
CA MET A 1 4.12 24.23 -14.19
C MET A 1 2.65 24.17 -13.85
N PRO A 2 2.24 23.64 -12.68
CA PRO A 2 0.83 23.65 -12.30
C PRO A 2 0.34 25.10 -12.19
N LYS A 3 -0.89 25.37 -12.65
CA LYS A 3 -1.51 26.69 -12.53
C LYS A 3 -1.63 27.03 -11.03
N SER A 4 -1.14 28.20 -10.66
CA SER A 4 -1.21 28.74 -9.30
C SER A 4 -2.67 28.90 -8.88
N GLY A 5 -3.17 28.01 -8.02
CA GLY A 5 -4.52 28.11 -7.43
C GLY A 5 -5.18 26.79 -7.01
N GLU A 6 -4.75 25.64 -7.53
CA GLU A 6 -5.34 24.35 -7.14
C GLU A 6 -4.85 23.90 -5.75
N THR A 7 -5.78 23.85 -4.79
CA THR A 7 -5.51 23.31 -3.46
C THR A 7 -5.36 21.79 -3.56
N ARG A 8 -4.11 21.32 -3.59
CA ARG A 8 -3.81 19.88 -3.58
C ARG A 8 -4.23 19.27 -2.25
N VAL A 9 -5.22 18.37 -2.28
CA VAL A 9 -5.69 17.69 -1.07
C VAL A 9 -4.75 16.53 -0.73
N PRO A 10 -4.05 16.54 0.41
CA PRO A 10 -3.19 15.43 0.80
C PRO A 10 -4.02 14.18 1.17
N TRP A 11 -3.47 13.00 0.92
CA TRP A 11 -3.99 11.76 1.48
C TRP A 11 -3.76 11.71 2.99
N LYS A 12 -4.70 11.12 3.74
CA LYS A 12 -4.42 10.74 5.13
C LYS A 12 -3.35 9.66 5.19
N VAL A 13 -2.58 9.64 6.28
CA VAL A 13 -1.64 8.53 6.56
C VAL A 13 -2.47 7.24 6.72
N PRO A 14 -2.10 6.15 6.03
CA PRO A 14 -2.85 4.90 6.09
C PRO A 14 -2.64 4.16 7.41
N PRO A 15 -3.55 3.22 7.76
CA PRO A 15 -3.29 2.25 8.80
C PRO A 15 -2.01 1.46 8.51
N ARG A 16 -1.25 1.15 9.56
CA ARG A 16 0.04 0.43 9.50
C ARG A 16 -0.01 -0.83 8.62
N VAL A 17 -1.02 -1.66 8.85
CA VAL A 17 -1.22 -2.92 8.13
C VAL A 17 -1.32 -2.75 6.61
N LYS A 18 -1.72 -1.58 6.12
CA LYS A 18 -1.79 -1.30 4.67
C LYS A 18 -0.41 -1.20 4.02
N VAL A 19 0.65 -0.92 4.78
CA VAL A 19 2.03 -1.02 4.29
C VAL A 19 2.40 -2.48 4.03
N LEU A 20 2.03 -3.39 4.94
CA LEU A 20 2.27 -4.83 4.77
C LEU A 20 1.39 -5.40 3.65
N GLU A 21 0.14 -4.98 3.53
CA GLU A 21 -0.74 -5.39 2.42
C GLU A 21 -0.20 -4.95 1.06
N ALA A 22 0.37 -3.75 0.97
CA ALA A 22 1.05 -3.25 -0.23
C ALA A 22 2.26 -4.10 -0.60
N LEU A 23 3.14 -4.38 0.36
CA LEU A 23 4.29 -5.28 0.14
C LEU A 23 3.84 -6.69 -0.28
N GLY A 24 2.81 -7.23 0.36
CA GLY A 24 2.24 -8.53 -0.01
C GLY A 24 1.73 -8.53 -1.45
N ALA A 25 1.10 -7.45 -1.91
CA ALA A 25 0.70 -7.31 -3.31
C ALA A 25 1.89 -7.30 -4.27
N VAL A 26 2.99 -6.64 -3.90
CA VAL A 26 4.23 -6.67 -4.69
C VAL A 26 4.83 -8.08 -4.69
N GLY A 27 4.91 -8.73 -3.53
CA GLY A 27 5.41 -10.10 -3.39
C GLY A 27 4.62 -11.08 -4.24
N ASP A 28 3.29 -10.98 -4.25
CA ASP A 28 2.40 -11.83 -5.05
C ASP A 28 2.45 -11.52 -6.57
N GLY A 29 3.20 -10.50 -7.01
CA GLY A 29 3.20 -10.07 -8.40
C GLY A 29 1.85 -9.51 -8.86
N ARG A 30 1.05 -8.95 -7.95
CA ARG A 30 -0.32 -8.47 -8.25
C ARG A 30 -0.39 -7.08 -8.88
N ILE A 31 0.74 -6.44 -9.15
CA ILE A 31 0.81 -5.10 -9.75
C ILE A 31 1.26 -5.25 -11.21
N ILE A 32 0.40 -4.82 -12.13
CA ILE A 32 0.68 -4.80 -13.57
C ILE A 32 0.67 -3.33 -14.02
N PHE A 33 1.81 -2.82 -14.48
CA PHE A 33 1.87 -1.48 -15.08
C PHE A 33 1.18 -1.50 -16.44
N THR A 34 0.17 -0.65 -16.61
CA THR A 34 -0.54 -0.46 -17.88
C THR A 34 0.00 0.75 -18.66
N GLY A 35 0.94 1.48 -18.07
CA GLY A 35 1.69 2.57 -18.67
C GLY A 35 2.74 3.11 -17.70
N GLU A 36 3.46 4.15 -18.10
CA GLU A 36 4.46 4.78 -17.21
C GLU A 36 3.84 5.34 -15.93
N ARG A 37 2.60 5.83 -16.04
CA ARG A 37 1.86 6.57 -15.00
C ARG A 37 0.64 5.82 -14.47
N GLU A 38 0.47 4.56 -14.84
CA GLU A 38 -0.72 3.78 -14.52
C GLU A 38 -0.40 2.33 -14.19
N ALA A 39 -1.17 1.75 -13.28
CA ALA A 39 -1.12 0.32 -13.00
C ALA A 39 -2.49 -0.23 -12.63
N GLN A 40 -2.63 -1.54 -12.80
CA GLN A 40 -3.68 -2.35 -12.24
C GLN A 40 -3.11 -3.15 -11.05
N VAL A 41 -3.87 -3.19 -9.96
CA VAL A 41 -3.52 -3.95 -8.75
C VAL A 41 -4.64 -4.92 -8.45
N THR A 42 -4.37 -6.21 -8.62
CA THR A 42 -5.33 -7.27 -8.34
C THR A 42 -5.43 -7.50 -6.83
N GLY A 43 -6.64 -7.65 -6.30
CA GLY A 43 -6.88 -8.01 -4.91
C GLY A 43 -6.32 -9.40 -4.58
N SER A 44 -6.06 -9.66 -3.31
CA SER A 44 -5.45 -10.94 -2.86
C SER A 44 -6.24 -12.20 -3.23
N ASP A 45 -7.54 -12.10 -3.47
CA ASP A 45 -8.41 -13.20 -3.89
C ASP A 45 -8.75 -13.18 -5.39
N GLY A 46 -8.15 -12.27 -6.16
CA GLY A 46 -8.39 -12.14 -7.60
C GLY A 46 -9.73 -11.50 -8.00
N SER A 47 -10.64 -11.25 -7.07
CA SER A 47 -12.02 -10.83 -7.37
C SER A 47 -12.17 -9.38 -7.83
N ARG A 48 -11.19 -8.52 -7.51
CA ARG A 48 -11.20 -7.09 -7.78
C ARG A 48 -9.88 -6.67 -8.37
N VAL A 49 -9.93 -5.75 -9.33
CA VAL A 49 -8.76 -5.08 -9.89
C VAL A 49 -8.90 -3.59 -9.68
N TYR A 50 -7.95 -3.00 -8.97
CA TYR A 50 -7.91 -1.56 -8.69
C TYR A 50 -7.05 -0.85 -9.71
N ARG A 51 -7.47 0.34 -10.16
CA ARG A 51 -6.67 1.18 -11.05
C ARG A 51 -5.94 2.23 -10.22
N VAL A 52 -4.65 2.39 -10.50
CA VAL A 52 -3.79 3.43 -9.93
C VAL A 52 -3.37 4.40 -11.05
N VAL A 53 -3.46 5.70 -10.78
CA VAL A 53 -3.00 6.78 -11.67
C VAL A 53 -2.04 7.67 -10.92
N TRP A 54 -0.94 8.06 -11.56
CA TRP A 54 0.13 8.86 -10.98
C TRP A 54 0.56 9.99 -11.92
N ASP A 55 0.89 11.18 -11.38
CA ASP A 55 1.27 12.34 -12.19
C ASP A 55 2.77 12.41 -12.54
N GLY A 56 3.57 11.46 -12.06
CA GLY A 56 5.03 11.48 -12.17
C GLY A 56 5.73 12.16 -10.98
N GLY A 57 4.98 12.69 -10.01
CA GLY A 57 5.47 13.34 -8.80
C GLY A 57 4.84 12.75 -7.53
N LEU A 58 4.06 13.56 -6.82
CA LEU A 58 3.41 13.15 -5.56
C LEU A 58 1.89 13.04 -5.67
N GLY A 59 1.33 13.35 -6.85
CA GLY A 59 -0.09 13.19 -7.12
C GLY A 59 -0.37 11.75 -7.52
N ILE A 60 -1.21 11.07 -6.74
CA ILE A 60 -1.60 9.68 -7.02
C ILE A 60 -3.05 9.44 -6.61
N SER A 61 -3.77 8.60 -7.34
CA SER A 61 -5.10 8.13 -6.97
C SER A 61 -5.27 6.63 -7.23
N SER A 62 -6.12 6.00 -6.42
CA SER A 62 -6.54 4.61 -6.56
C SER A 62 -8.04 4.53 -6.30
N ASN A 63 -8.73 3.66 -7.03
CA ASN A 63 -10.17 3.43 -6.85
C ASN A 63 -10.49 2.37 -5.77
N ASP A 64 -9.52 1.98 -4.94
CA ASP A 64 -9.77 1.05 -3.84
C ASP A 64 -10.64 1.66 -2.72
N ASN A 65 -11.31 0.79 -1.97
CA ASN A 65 -12.24 1.20 -0.91
C ASN A 65 -11.58 2.07 0.17
N GLY A 66 -10.29 1.84 0.48
CA GLY A 66 -9.57 2.64 1.48
C GLY A 66 -9.38 4.07 1.00
N SER A 67 -8.95 4.23 -0.25
CA SER A 67 -8.81 5.55 -0.90
C SER A 67 -10.16 6.26 -1.03
N VAL A 68 -11.17 5.59 -1.59
CA VAL A 68 -12.49 6.18 -1.90
C VAL A 68 -13.29 6.51 -0.64
N TYR A 69 -13.42 5.56 0.31
CA TYR A 69 -14.34 5.72 1.43
C TYR A 69 -13.67 6.16 2.75
N LYS A 70 -12.36 5.95 2.90
CA LYS A 70 -11.62 6.33 4.13
C LYS A 70 -10.70 7.54 3.93
N GLY A 71 -10.31 7.82 2.69
CA GLY A 71 -9.54 9.02 2.32
C GLY A 71 -8.07 8.97 2.75
N TYR A 72 -7.53 7.78 3.03
CA TYR A 72 -6.09 7.56 3.21
C TYR A 72 -5.45 7.02 1.94
N LEU A 73 -4.12 7.09 1.85
CA LEU A 73 -3.36 6.53 0.74
C LEU A 73 -3.50 4.99 0.71
N GLY A 74 -4.32 4.44 -0.18
CA GLY A 74 -4.61 3.00 -0.23
C GLY A 74 -3.40 2.13 -0.56
N TYR A 75 -3.48 0.84 -0.20
CA TYR A 75 -2.40 -0.12 -0.47
C TYR A 75 -1.98 -0.23 -1.95
N PRO A 76 -2.88 -0.06 -2.96
CA PRO A 76 -2.47 -0.08 -4.36
C PRO A 76 -1.52 1.07 -4.69
N SER A 77 -1.83 2.27 -4.21
CA SER A 77 -0.98 3.46 -4.38
C SER A 77 0.34 3.31 -3.66
N ILE A 78 0.35 2.74 -2.44
CA ILE A 78 1.60 2.46 -1.70
C ILE A 78 2.47 1.48 -2.51
N ALA A 79 1.90 0.37 -2.98
CA ALA A 79 2.61 -0.63 -3.77
C ALA A 79 3.18 -0.05 -5.07
N PHE A 80 2.39 0.76 -5.77
CA PHE A 80 2.85 1.48 -6.96
C PHE A 80 4.05 2.38 -6.64
N LEU A 81 3.95 3.21 -5.59
CA LEU A 81 5.02 4.13 -5.21
C LEU A 81 6.29 3.40 -4.73
N MET A 82 6.16 2.23 -4.10
CA MET A 82 7.30 1.36 -3.78
C MET A 82 8.02 0.91 -5.06
N LEU A 83 7.27 0.43 -6.06
CA LEU A 83 7.84 -0.03 -7.33
C LEU A 83 8.39 1.11 -8.20
N LYS A 84 7.90 2.34 -8.02
CA LYS A 84 8.49 3.55 -8.62
C LYS A 84 9.72 4.08 -7.86
N GLY A 85 10.10 3.48 -6.74
CA GLY A 85 11.22 3.94 -5.91
C GLY A 85 10.94 5.23 -5.12
N VAL A 86 9.68 5.67 -5.06
CA VAL A 86 9.26 6.86 -4.30
C VAL A 86 9.11 6.54 -2.81
N LEU A 87 8.62 5.35 -2.48
CA LEU A 87 8.54 4.83 -1.11
C LEU A 87 9.56 3.72 -0.87
N PRO A 88 10.01 3.53 0.38
CA PRO A 88 10.91 2.43 0.73
C PRO A 88 10.31 1.07 0.34
N PHE A 89 11.13 0.21 -0.23
CA PHE A 89 10.78 -1.16 -0.59
C PHE A 89 11.74 -2.15 0.09
N ASP A 90 11.22 -3.29 0.50
CA ASP A 90 12.00 -4.38 1.09
C ASP A 90 11.60 -5.71 0.43
N GLN A 91 12.48 -6.21 -0.43
CA GLN A 91 12.24 -7.43 -1.20
C GLN A 91 12.06 -8.66 -0.30
N ARG A 92 12.88 -8.77 0.75
CA ARG A 92 12.83 -9.92 1.67
C ARG A 92 11.49 -9.97 2.39
N LEU A 93 11.01 -8.83 2.89
CA LEU A 93 9.72 -8.75 3.55
C LEU A 93 8.55 -8.95 2.58
N ALA A 94 8.65 -8.44 1.34
CA ALA A 94 7.66 -8.72 0.29
C ALA A 94 7.52 -10.23 0.04
N ASP A 95 8.65 -10.95 -0.08
CA ASP A 95 8.67 -12.40 -0.24
C ASP A 95 8.07 -13.11 0.97
N GLY A 96 8.38 -12.63 2.18
CA GLY A 96 7.80 -13.12 3.43
C GLY A 96 6.29 -12.91 3.55
N LEU A 97 5.70 -11.97 2.81
CA LEU A 97 4.27 -11.66 2.83
C LEU A 97 3.47 -12.35 1.71
N LYS A 98 4.13 -13.12 0.83
CA LYS A 98 3.48 -13.85 -0.28
C LYS A 98 2.38 -14.78 0.19
N GLY A 99 1.27 -14.82 -0.54
CA GLY A 99 0.15 -15.73 -0.34
C GLY A 99 -0.71 -15.45 0.89
N ILE A 100 -0.53 -14.31 1.58
CA ILE A 100 -1.46 -13.92 2.65
C ILE A 100 -2.81 -13.56 2.02
N PRO A 101 -3.92 -14.21 2.42
CA PRO A 101 -5.25 -13.96 1.85
C PRO A 101 -5.87 -12.69 2.47
N TRP A 102 -5.32 -11.53 2.11
CA TRP A 102 -5.67 -10.23 2.71
C TRP A 102 -7.16 -9.94 2.75
N ARG A 103 -7.92 -10.30 1.71
CA ARG A 103 -9.37 -10.08 1.67
C ARG A 103 -10.06 -10.88 2.77
N GLU A 104 -9.78 -12.17 2.85
CA GLU A 104 -10.40 -13.08 3.81
C GLU A 104 -10.09 -12.67 5.24
N ILE A 105 -8.83 -12.34 5.56
CA ILE A 105 -8.47 -11.93 6.92
C ILE A 105 -9.06 -10.55 7.27
N ASN A 106 -9.13 -9.61 6.31
CA ASN A 106 -9.78 -8.32 6.52
C ASN A 106 -11.30 -8.49 6.77
N GLU A 107 -11.97 -9.39 6.04
CA GLU A 107 -13.40 -9.68 6.20
C GLU A 107 -13.69 -10.45 7.50
N LYS A 108 -12.80 -11.36 7.90
CA LYS A 108 -12.87 -12.13 9.15
C LYS A 108 -12.71 -11.23 10.37
N PHE A 109 -11.65 -10.42 10.42
CA PHE A 109 -11.33 -9.63 11.61
C PHE A 109 -12.07 -8.29 11.64
N LYS A 110 -12.30 -7.65 10.49
CA LYS A 110 -12.91 -6.30 10.37
C LYS A 110 -12.22 -5.23 11.22
N ASN A 111 -10.98 -5.52 11.65
CA ASN A 111 -10.18 -4.71 12.54
C ASN A 111 -8.72 -4.78 12.10
N TYR A 112 -8.10 -3.62 11.89
CA TYR A 112 -6.73 -3.55 11.38
C TYR A 112 -5.68 -4.04 12.39
N ARG A 113 -5.92 -3.90 13.69
CA ARG A 113 -5.01 -4.39 14.72
C ARG A 113 -5.00 -5.92 14.74
N ASP A 114 -6.18 -6.54 14.70
CA ASP A 114 -6.29 -8.00 14.71
C ASP A 114 -5.73 -8.61 13.41
N THR A 115 -5.94 -7.92 12.28
CA THR A 115 -5.30 -8.27 11.00
C THR A 115 -3.78 -8.19 11.08
N GLU A 116 -3.22 -7.11 11.65
CA GLU A 116 -1.77 -6.96 11.82
C GLU A 116 -1.19 -8.02 12.78
N MET A 117 -1.91 -8.37 13.84
CA MET A 117 -1.52 -9.45 14.75
C MET A 117 -1.47 -10.81 14.05
N TYR A 118 -2.43 -11.12 13.19
CA TYR A 118 -2.38 -12.34 12.37
C TYR A 118 -1.17 -12.33 11.43
N VAL A 119 -0.94 -11.22 10.72
CA VAL A 119 0.22 -11.07 9.81
C VAL A 119 1.54 -11.21 10.58
N LYS A 120 1.62 -10.66 11.78
CA LYS A 120 2.76 -10.82 12.68
C LYS A 120 3.06 -12.29 12.94
N GLN A 121 2.04 -13.06 13.34
CA GLN A 121 2.20 -14.50 13.61
C GLN A 121 2.72 -15.25 12.37
N VAL A 122 2.12 -15.01 11.20
CA VAL A 122 2.55 -15.62 9.94
C VAL A 122 4.00 -15.26 9.60
N LEU A 123 4.41 -14.02 9.81
CA LEU A 123 5.78 -13.57 9.57
C LEU A 123 6.78 -14.18 10.57
N GLU A 124 6.42 -14.27 11.84
CA GLU A 124 7.24 -14.92 12.87
C GLU A 124 7.44 -16.42 12.55
N GLU A 125 6.39 -17.12 12.12
CA GLU A 125 6.46 -18.51 11.63
C GLU A 125 7.36 -18.64 10.40
N ARG A 126 7.41 -17.60 9.54
CA ARG A 126 8.30 -17.51 8.38
C ARG A 126 9.71 -17.01 8.73
N GLY A 127 10.04 -16.89 10.02
CA GLY A 127 11.39 -16.54 10.50
C GLY A 127 11.72 -15.05 10.48
N PHE A 128 10.72 -14.16 10.42
CA PHE A 128 10.93 -12.73 10.52
C PHE A 128 10.94 -12.24 11.97
N ASN A 129 11.88 -11.36 12.28
CA ASN A 129 11.87 -10.61 13.53
C ASN A 129 10.86 -9.45 13.44
N TRP A 130 9.92 -9.37 14.38
CA TRP A 130 8.90 -8.31 14.37
C TRP A 130 9.48 -6.89 14.51
N GLY A 131 10.59 -6.72 15.23
CA GLY A 131 11.27 -5.42 15.33
C GLY A 131 11.74 -4.90 13.97
N TYR A 132 12.26 -5.79 13.12
CA TYR A 132 12.62 -5.47 11.73
C TYR A 132 11.38 -5.09 10.89
N VAL A 133 10.31 -5.88 10.97
CA VAL A 133 9.04 -5.59 10.26
C VAL A 133 8.47 -4.23 10.70
N ASN A 134 8.44 -3.99 12.01
CA ASN A 134 7.94 -2.76 12.60
C ASN A 134 8.76 -1.55 12.15
N ALA A 135 10.09 -1.65 12.15
CA ALA A 135 10.97 -0.58 11.68
C ALA A 135 10.72 -0.23 10.21
N PHE A 136 10.48 -1.23 9.35
CA PHE A 136 10.13 -0.99 7.96
C PHE A 136 8.79 -0.25 7.84
N VAL A 137 7.75 -0.68 8.56
CA VAL A 137 6.44 -0.03 8.55
C VAL A 137 6.54 1.42 9.01
N GLU A 138 7.25 1.69 10.11
CA GLU A 138 7.48 3.06 10.59
C GLU A 138 8.21 3.93 9.58
N LYS A 139 9.22 3.37 8.90
CA LYS A 139 9.98 4.06 7.86
C LYS A 139 9.05 4.48 6.72
N VAL A 140 8.22 3.57 6.20
CA VAL A 140 7.27 3.89 5.11
C VAL A 140 6.24 4.93 5.55
N LEU A 141 5.65 4.80 6.75
CA LEU A 141 4.67 5.76 7.24
C LEU A 141 5.27 7.15 7.47
N SER A 142 6.51 7.21 7.96
CA SER A 142 7.26 8.46 8.14
C SER A 142 7.52 9.13 6.78
N GLU A 143 7.90 8.35 5.77
CA GLU A 143 8.09 8.84 4.40
C GLU A 143 6.77 9.34 3.77
N ILE A 144 5.66 8.62 3.95
CA ILE A 144 4.33 9.09 3.51
C ILE A 144 3.97 10.42 4.17
N LYS A 145 4.21 10.54 5.49
CA LYS A 145 3.94 11.77 6.25
C LYS A 145 4.83 12.93 5.80
N ARG A 146 6.10 12.67 5.47
CA ARG A 146 7.07 13.66 4.99
C ARG A 146 6.75 14.14 3.58
N LEU A 147 6.50 13.21 2.67
CA LEU A 147 6.24 13.50 1.25
C LEU A 147 4.87 14.13 1.04
N ARG A 148 3.88 13.80 1.87
CA ARG A 148 2.48 14.25 1.75
C ARG A 148 1.90 14.04 0.34
N PRO A 149 1.82 12.79 -0.17
CA PRO A 149 1.17 12.51 -1.45
C PRO A 149 -0.24 13.09 -1.49
N TYR A 150 -0.65 13.63 -2.63
CA TYR A 150 -1.94 14.28 -2.81
C TYR A 150 -2.83 13.53 -3.79
N LYS A 151 -4.13 13.77 -3.65
CA LYS A 151 -5.16 13.20 -4.51
C LYS A 151 -5.06 13.79 -5.91
N LEU A 152 -5.07 12.93 -6.93
CA LEU A 152 -5.43 13.35 -8.28
C LEU A 152 -6.95 13.36 -8.40
N GLU A 153 -7.46 14.39 -9.08
CA GLU A 153 -8.86 14.49 -9.50
C GLU A 153 -9.17 13.53 -10.66
#